data_AF-A0A660Q1N9-F1
#
_entry.id   AF-A0A660Q1N9-F1
#
_cell.length_a   1.000
_cell.length_b   1.000
_cell.length_c   1.000
_cell.angle_alpha   90.00
_cell.angle_beta   90.00
_cell.angle_gamma   90.00
#
_symmetry.space_group_name_H-M   'P 1'
#
loop_
_entity.id
_entity.type
_entity.pdbx_description
1 polymer ?
#
loop_
_entity_poly.entity_id
_entity_poly.type
_entity_poly.pdbx_seq_one_letter_code
_entity_poly.pdbx_strand_id
1 'polypeptide(L)'
;MLKKYSSYVLCFLVSLFVVALYINNFSPMVRLEWKVQDMMYSFRGEENFSSKIIMIDIDDKTLDEFGDWPWHRDRIADLLAAVGHGEPKTVLLDLYFDPDINEDTSGYTEILAGQMSWMQNVIVPYELSPSEFMKNKISTPKYLYKSSMQVNSDLGILDENSSLQTHKVFLPPDPICEYAAGLGFKYNVYDKDRKIRWEPLFAYYEGYYYPSLALMASANYLGIQPSSMVIDGGSGVNLGNKKIPTNERGEMFINYNKAGKSFSRVSASDILNERYNAANIKGKLAIISVSSEFITDYYATPVSDNLQATEKTANVLENIINSNFINRMDSAPGRDTLALLILGALFAFILP
;
A
#
# COMPACT_ATOMS: atom_id res chain seq x y z
N MET A 1 -6.30 60.32 -1.96
CA MET A 1 -6.91 59.19 -1.22
C MET A 1 -6.40 57.82 -1.68
N LEU A 2 -6.18 57.57 -2.98
CA LEU A 2 -5.73 56.26 -3.48
C LEU A 2 -4.39 55.75 -2.93
N LYS A 3 -3.40 56.62 -2.66
CA LYS A 3 -2.10 56.21 -2.09
C LYS A 3 -2.21 55.53 -0.71
N LYS A 4 -3.21 55.89 0.10
CA LYS A 4 -3.38 55.36 1.47
C LYS A 4 -3.94 53.94 1.49
N TYR A 5 -4.66 53.55 0.45
CA TYR A 5 -5.27 52.21 0.33
C TYR A 5 -4.55 51.31 -0.67
N SER A 6 -3.48 51.79 -1.30
CA SER A 6 -2.75 51.08 -2.35
C SER A 6 -2.13 49.77 -1.85
N SER A 7 -1.61 49.74 -0.61
CA SER A 7 -1.03 48.54 0.02
C SER A 7 -2.12 47.48 0.30
N TYR A 8 -3.25 47.89 0.86
CA TYR A 8 -4.40 47.01 1.11
C TYR A 8 -5.01 46.43 -0.17
N VAL A 9 -5.17 47.25 -1.22
CA VAL A 9 -5.67 46.78 -2.53
C VAL A 9 -4.69 45.79 -3.16
N LEU A 10 -3.39 46.07 -3.09
CA LEU A 10 -2.37 45.15 -3.60
C LEU A 10 -2.37 43.81 -2.86
N CYS A 11 -2.42 43.82 -1.52
CA CYS A 11 -2.48 42.58 -0.73
C CYS A 11 -3.76 41.78 -1.03
N PHE A 12 -4.90 42.45 -1.19
CA PHE A 12 -6.15 41.79 -1.59
C PHE A 12 -6.05 41.15 -2.97
N LEU A 13 -5.50 41.87 -3.96
CA LEU A 13 -5.29 41.34 -5.32
C LEU A 13 -4.30 40.17 -5.35
N VAL A 14 -3.21 40.24 -4.59
CA VAL A 14 -2.25 39.13 -4.43
C VAL A 14 -2.93 37.93 -3.78
N SER A 15 -3.73 38.13 -2.73
CA SER A 15 -4.47 37.03 -2.07
C SER A 15 -5.46 36.38 -3.03
N LEU A 16 -6.22 37.17 -3.79
CA LEU A 16 -7.14 36.67 -4.81
C LEU A 16 -6.40 35.90 -5.89
N PHE A 17 -5.23 36.38 -6.31
CA PHE A 17 -4.38 35.71 -7.30
C PHE A 17 -3.86 34.37 -6.77
N VAL A 18 -3.37 34.31 -5.52
CA VAL A 18 -2.94 33.06 -4.89
C VAL A 18 -4.08 32.05 -4.77
N VAL A 19 -5.28 32.50 -4.37
CA VAL A 19 -6.48 31.66 -4.32
C VAL A 19 -6.84 31.16 -5.71
N ALA A 20 -6.79 32.01 -6.73
CA ALA A 20 -7.05 31.61 -8.11
C ALA A 20 -6.02 30.56 -8.59
N LEU A 21 -4.74 30.73 -8.27
CA LEU A 21 -3.70 29.74 -8.59
C LEU A 21 -3.96 28.40 -7.87
N TYR A 22 -4.39 28.44 -6.61
CA TYR A 22 -4.71 27.25 -5.82
C TYR A 22 -5.91 26.49 -6.40
N ILE A 23 -7.04 27.18 -6.64
CA ILE A 23 -8.26 26.58 -7.22
C ILE A 23 -8.00 25.97 -8.61
N ASN A 24 -7.11 26.58 -9.40
CA ASN A 24 -6.74 26.07 -10.72
C ASN A 24 -5.65 24.98 -10.68
N ASN A 25 -5.30 24.44 -9.51
CA ASN A 25 -4.27 23.41 -9.36
C ASN A 25 -2.94 23.81 -10.03
N PHE A 26 -2.54 25.07 -9.90
CA PHE A 26 -1.33 25.59 -10.53
C PHE A 26 -0.10 24.83 -10.03
N SER A 27 0.56 24.12 -10.94
CA SER A 27 1.58 23.12 -10.62
C SER A 27 2.70 23.59 -9.66
N PRO A 28 3.21 24.84 -9.74
CA PRO A 28 4.16 25.35 -8.75
C PRO A 28 3.65 25.36 -7.30
N MET A 29 2.37 25.68 -7.06
CA MET A 29 1.81 25.72 -5.70
C MET A 29 1.66 24.31 -5.12
N VAL A 30 1.16 23.37 -5.92
CA VAL A 30 1.05 21.95 -5.55
C VAL A 30 2.42 21.38 -5.16
N ARG A 31 3.49 21.73 -5.89
CA ARG A 31 4.86 21.31 -5.55
C ARG A 31 5.37 21.90 -4.24
N LEU A 32 4.98 23.13 -3.89
CA LEU A 32 5.36 23.75 -2.64
C LEU A 32 4.67 23.04 -1.46
N GLU A 33 3.38 22.75 -1.60
CA GLU A 33 2.61 22.00 -0.61
C GLU A 33 3.25 20.64 -0.34
N TRP A 34 3.57 19.86 -1.39
CA TRP A 34 4.24 18.57 -1.23
C TRP A 34 5.60 18.69 -0.57
N LYS A 35 6.39 19.73 -0.87
CA LYS A 35 7.67 19.95 -0.20
C LYS A 35 7.52 20.26 1.29
N VAL A 36 6.54 21.10 1.65
CA VAL A 36 6.24 21.38 3.06
C VAL A 36 5.80 20.11 3.76
N GLN A 37 5.00 19.27 3.10
CA GLN A 37 4.56 17.99 3.63
C GLN A 37 5.70 16.99 3.82
N ASP A 38 6.56 16.83 2.82
CA ASP A 38 7.78 16.01 2.91
C ASP A 38 8.68 16.52 4.06
N MET A 39 8.79 17.84 4.25
CA MET A 39 9.51 18.44 5.37
C MET A 39 8.83 18.17 6.73
N MET A 40 7.51 18.09 6.81
CA MET A 40 6.82 17.72 8.05
C MET A 40 7.15 16.28 8.48
N TYR A 41 7.41 15.36 7.55
CA TYR A 41 7.89 14.02 7.88
C TYR A 41 9.27 14.05 8.55
N SER A 42 10.16 14.95 8.15
CA SER A 42 11.51 15.05 8.75
C SER A 42 11.52 15.71 10.13
N PHE A 43 10.56 16.60 10.40
CA PHE A 43 10.37 17.21 11.72
C PHE A 43 9.58 16.34 12.71
N ARG A 44 8.94 15.28 12.22
CA ARG A 44 8.26 14.31 13.08
C ARG A 44 9.32 13.52 13.86
N GLY A 45 9.18 13.48 15.19
CA GLY A 45 10.06 12.72 16.07
C GLY A 45 10.05 11.21 15.76
N GLU A 46 10.89 10.43 16.46
CA GLU A 46 10.81 8.97 16.38
C GLU A 46 9.51 8.50 17.02
N GLU A 47 8.55 8.06 16.19
CA GLU A 47 7.40 7.32 16.69
C GLU A 47 7.86 5.90 17.05
N ASN A 48 7.43 5.40 18.22
CA ASN A 48 7.69 4.03 18.64
C ASN A 48 6.82 3.09 17.79
N PHE A 49 7.36 2.60 16.68
CA PHE A 49 6.61 1.76 15.76
C PHE A 49 6.39 0.34 16.27
N SER A 50 5.32 -0.27 15.76
CA SER A 50 4.71 -1.48 16.29
C SER A 50 5.53 -2.75 16.03
N SER A 51 5.82 -3.50 17.09
CA SER A 51 6.45 -4.82 17.06
C SER A 51 5.62 -5.94 16.37
N LYS A 52 4.43 -5.62 15.83
CA LYS A 52 3.51 -6.58 15.21
C LYS A 52 3.90 -7.02 13.81
N ILE A 53 4.78 -6.30 13.13
CA ILE A 53 5.23 -6.62 11.76
C ILE A 53 6.69 -7.07 11.83
N ILE A 54 7.00 -8.18 11.16
CA ILE A 54 8.37 -8.67 10.97
C ILE A 54 8.63 -8.91 9.49
N MET A 55 9.78 -8.45 9.01
CA MET A 55 10.23 -8.67 7.64
C MET A 55 11.21 -9.84 7.64
N ILE A 56 10.95 -10.79 6.75
CA ILE A 56 11.74 -11.99 6.53
C ILE A 56 12.32 -11.86 5.12
N ASP A 57 13.61 -11.58 5.08
CA ASP A 57 14.29 -11.08 3.91
C ASP A 57 15.06 -12.19 3.20
N ILE A 58 14.75 -12.41 1.92
CA ILE A 58 15.64 -13.12 1.00
C ILE A 58 16.66 -12.08 0.54
N ASP A 59 17.65 -11.84 1.41
CA ASP A 59 18.75 -10.88 1.26
C ASP A 59 20.00 -11.53 0.65
N ASP A 60 21.05 -10.73 0.42
CA ASP A 60 22.30 -11.21 -0.17
C ASP A 60 22.93 -12.36 0.64
N LYS A 61 22.88 -12.27 1.97
CA LYS A 61 23.30 -13.36 2.87
C LYS A 61 22.52 -14.65 2.61
N THR A 62 21.21 -14.54 2.39
CA THR A 62 20.37 -15.70 2.09
C THR A 62 20.69 -16.29 0.72
N LEU A 63 20.91 -15.45 -0.29
CA LEU A 63 21.28 -15.90 -1.63
C LEU A 63 22.67 -16.55 -1.65
N ASP A 64 23.62 -16.06 -0.85
CA ASP A 64 24.94 -16.67 -0.70
C ASP A 64 24.88 -18.09 -0.11
N GLU A 65 23.95 -18.33 0.83
CA GLU A 65 23.84 -19.61 1.53
C GLU A 65 22.95 -20.63 0.79
N PHE A 66 21.88 -20.17 0.13
CA PHE A 66 20.89 -21.05 -0.49
C PHE A 66 20.93 -21.02 -2.01
N GLY A 67 21.55 -20.03 -2.64
CA GLY A 67 21.67 -19.88 -4.09
C GLY A 67 20.81 -18.75 -4.66
N ASP A 68 21.05 -18.43 -5.92
CA ASP A 68 20.47 -17.27 -6.61
C ASP A 68 18.95 -17.34 -6.76
N TRP A 69 18.32 -16.16 -6.79
CA TRP A 69 16.91 -15.99 -7.13
C TRP A 69 16.71 -15.99 -8.67
N PRO A 70 15.60 -16.51 -9.22
CA PRO A 70 14.42 -17.07 -8.56
C PRO A 70 14.63 -18.49 -8.00
N TRP A 71 14.06 -18.74 -6.83
CA TRP A 71 14.02 -20.08 -6.24
C TRP A 71 12.87 -20.91 -6.79
N HIS A 72 13.08 -22.23 -6.83
CA HIS A 72 11.99 -23.19 -6.98
C HIS A 72 10.99 -23.08 -5.82
N ARG A 73 9.72 -23.42 -6.12
CA ARG A 73 8.58 -23.23 -5.19
C ARG A 73 8.66 -24.12 -3.95
N ASP A 74 9.33 -25.27 -4.03
CA ASP A 74 9.63 -26.15 -2.90
C ASP A 74 10.50 -25.46 -1.84
N ARG A 75 11.52 -24.70 -2.24
CA ARG A 75 12.33 -23.93 -1.30
C ARG A 75 11.55 -22.80 -0.62
N ILE A 76 10.63 -22.16 -1.36
CA ILE A 76 9.71 -21.20 -0.77
C ILE A 76 8.80 -21.91 0.25
N ALA A 77 8.39 -23.15 -0.03
CA ALA A 77 7.62 -23.97 0.89
C ALA A 77 8.43 -24.33 2.15
N ASP A 78 9.71 -24.66 2.04
CA ASP A 78 10.60 -24.91 3.19
C ASP A 78 10.72 -23.67 4.09
N LEU A 79 10.92 -22.50 3.49
CA LEU A 79 10.95 -21.23 4.23
C LEU A 79 9.59 -20.99 4.91
N LEU A 80 8.50 -21.22 4.19
CA LEU A 80 7.15 -21.04 4.72
C LEU A 80 6.86 -22.01 5.88
N ALA A 81 7.35 -23.26 5.83
CA ALA A 81 7.27 -24.23 6.92
C ALA A 81 8.08 -23.79 8.14
N ALA A 82 9.31 -23.34 7.95
CA ALA A 82 10.16 -22.83 9.03
C ALA A 82 9.54 -21.59 9.70
N VAL A 83 8.96 -20.68 8.92
CA VAL A 83 8.21 -19.53 9.43
C VAL A 83 6.93 -19.97 10.16
N GLY A 84 6.24 -20.98 9.63
CA GLY A 84 5.01 -21.55 10.21
C GLY A 84 5.21 -22.10 11.63
N HIS A 85 6.37 -22.68 11.94
CA HIS A 85 6.74 -23.09 13.31
C HIS A 85 6.75 -21.94 14.32
N GLY A 86 6.95 -20.70 13.85
CA GLY A 86 6.88 -19.49 14.67
C GLY A 86 5.46 -19.03 14.99
N GLU A 87 4.41 -19.70 14.48
CA GLU A 87 2.99 -19.34 14.65
C GLU A 87 2.69 -17.86 14.34
N PRO A 88 3.05 -17.35 13.13
CA PRO A 88 2.64 -16.03 12.71
C PRO A 88 1.11 -15.95 12.67
N LYS A 89 0.55 -14.77 12.94
CA LYS A 89 -0.89 -14.56 12.79
C LYS A 89 -1.30 -14.52 11.32
N THR A 90 -0.45 -13.92 10.50
CA THR A 90 -0.59 -13.82 9.04
C THR A 90 0.79 -13.87 8.40
N VAL A 91 0.91 -14.55 7.27
CA VAL A 91 2.09 -14.49 6.41
C VAL A 91 1.70 -13.77 5.12
N LEU A 92 2.40 -12.68 4.83
CA LEU A 92 2.34 -12.02 3.55
C LEU A 92 3.52 -12.49 2.69
N LEU A 93 3.23 -13.29 1.67
CA LEU A 93 4.23 -13.76 0.71
C LEU A 93 4.32 -12.73 -0.42
N ASP A 94 5.14 -11.69 -0.24
CA ASP A 94 5.29 -10.59 -1.19
C ASP A 94 6.21 -10.98 -2.36
N LEU A 95 5.78 -12.01 -3.11
CA LEU A 95 6.48 -12.64 -4.23
C LEU A 95 5.46 -12.91 -5.34
N TYR A 96 5.82 -12.59 -6.59
CA TYR A 96 4.98 -12.93 -7.74
C TYR A 96 5.26 -14.35 -8.21
N PHE A 97 4.19 -15.06 -8.59
CA PHE A 97 4.27 -16.42 -9.12
C PHE A 97 3.76 -16.43 -10.55
N ASP A 98 4.65 -16.64 -11.51
CA ASP A 98 4.29 -16.77 -12.92
C ASP A 98 3.55 -18.11 -13.16
N PRO A 99 2.35 -18.12 -13.75
CA PRO A 99 1.64 -19.36 -14.06
C PRO A 99 2.36 -20.25 -15.10
N ASP A 100 3.18 -19.67 -16.00
CA ASP A 100 3.71 -20.34 -17.18
C ASP A 100 5.18 -20.81 -17.02
N ILE A 101 5.56 -21.26 -15.82
CA ILE A 101 6.91 -21.75 -15.56
C ILE A 101 7.02 -23.25 -15.94
N ASN A 102 7.94 -23.57 -16.86
CA ASN A 102 8.26 -24.95 -17.29
C ASN A 102 8.70 -25.90 -16.14
N GLU A 103 8.95 -25.36 -14.95
CA GLU A 103 9.42 -26.06 -13.75
C GLU A 103 8.32 -26.89 -13.06
N ASP A 104 7.05 -26.70 -13.43
CA ASP A 104 5.94 -27.39 -12.76
C ASP A 104 5.81 -28.88 -13.10
N THR A 105 6.64 -29.39 -14.01
CA THR A 105 6.71 -30.84 -14.31
C THR A 105 7.08 -31.65 -13.06
N SER A 106 7.76 -31.03 -12.08
CA SER A 106 8.21 -31.66 -10.83
C SER A 106 7.21 -31.51 -9.66
N GLY A 107 6.10 -30.80 -9.83
CA GLY A 107 5.06 -30.64 -8.80
C GLY A 107 5.42 -29.71 -7.64
N TYR A 108 6.37 -28.78 -7.84
CA TYR A 108 6.79 -27.84 -6.79
C TYR A 108 5.68 -26.85 -6.40
N THR A 109 4.75 -26.58 -7.31
CA THR A 109 3.59 -25.72 -7.04
C THR A 109 2.67 -26.34 -6.00
N GLU A 110 2.42 -27.64 -6.12
CA GLU A 110 1.61 -28.41 -5.19
C GLU A 110 2.25 -28.48 -3.80
N ILE A 111 3.59 -28.54 -3.73
CA ILE A 111 4.31 -28.53 -2.45
C ILE A 111 4.09 -27.20 -1.73
N LEU A 112 4.32 -26.07 -2.40
CA LEU A 112 4.07 -24.74 -1.84
C LEU A 112 2.60 -24.56 -1.44
N ALA A 113 1.69 -24.96 -2.33
CA ALA A 113 0.27 -24.81 -2.11
C ALA A 113 -0.23 -25.70 -0.94
N GLY A 114 0.32 -26.92 -0.80
CA GLY A 114 0.09 -27.80 0.34
C GLY A 114 0.55 -27.18 1.66
N GLN A 115 1.71 -26.51 1.66
CA GLN A 115 2.19 -25.79 2.84
C GLN A 115 1.29 -24.60 3.20
N MET A 116 0.84 -23.84 2.19
CA MET A 116 -0.13 -22.76 2.41
C MET A 116 -1.46 -23.27 2.99
N SER A 117 -1.93 -24.42 2.50
CA SER A 117 -3.14 -25.09 3.00
C SER A 117 -3.03 -25.50 4.47
N TRP A 118 -1.84 -25.93 4.92
CA TRP A 118 -1.59 -26.24 6.32
C TRP A 118 -1.60 -24.99 7.21
N MET A 119 -1.06 -23.87 6.72
CA MET A 119 -0.98 -22.61 7.48
C MET A 119 -2.29 -21.82 7.53
N GLN A 120 -3.10 -21.85 6.47
CA GLN A 120 -4.41 -21.16 6.35
C GLN A 120 -4.40 -19.64 6.59
N ASN A 121 -3.24 -19.00 6.60
CA ASN A 121 -3.07 -17.58 6.87
C ASN A 121 -2.06 -16.90 5.93
N VAL A 122 -1.83 -17.49 4.75
CA VAL A 122 -0.89 -16.98 3.75
C VAL A 122 -1.62 -16.14 2.71
N ILE A 123 -1.17 -14.90 2.53
CA ILE A 123 -1.72 -13.92 1.60
C ILE A 123 -0.73 -13.72 0.45
N VAL A 124 -1.24 -13.72 -0.78
CA VAL A 124 -0.40 -13.75 -2.00
C VAL A 124 -0.81 -12.61 -2.96
N PRO A 125 0.17 -11.95 -3.61
CA PRO A 125 -0.11 -10.92 -4.61
C PRO A 125 -0.66 -11.49 -5.91
N TYR A 126 -1.40 -10.65 -6.61
CA TYR A 126 -1.63 -10.77 -8.03
C TYR A 126 -1.41 -9.41 -8.72
N GLU A 127 -1.17 -9.42 -10.02
CA GLU A 127 -0.91 -8.21 -10.79
C GLU A 127 -2.18 -7.71 -11.50
N LEU A 128 -2.33 -6.38 -11.56
CA LEU A 128 -3.37 -5.71 -12.32
C LEU A 128 -2.75 -5.01 -13.54
N SER A 129 -3.46 -5.03 -14.66
CA SER A 129 -3.20 -4.10 -15.76
C SER A 129 -4.39 -3.18 -15.96
N PRO A 130 -4.21 -1.85 -15.77
CA PRO A 130 -5.22 -0.87 -16.14
C PRO A 130 -5.32 -0.67 -17.66
N SER A 131 -4.43 -1.29 -18.45
CA SER A 131 -4.36 -1.04 -19.88
C SER A 131 -5.32 -1.90 -20.71
N GLU A 132 -5.97 -1.27 -21.69
CA GLU A 132 -6.95 -1.90 -22.62
C GLU A 132 -6.29 -2.59 -23.83
N PHE A 133 -4.95 -2.65 -23.92
CA PHE A 133 -4.23 -3.01 -25.15
C PHE A 133 -4.55 -4.42 -25.71
N MET A 134 -5.18 -5.30 -24.93
CA MET A 134 -5.57 -6.64 -25.35
C MET A 134 -7.09 -6.81 -25.31
N LYS A 135 -7.73 -6.97 -26.48
CA LYS A 135 -9.18 -7.23 -26.64
C LYS A 135 -9.68 -8.54 -26.01
N ASN A 136 -8.79 -9.42 -25.55
CA ASN A 136 -9.19 -10.70 -24.99
C ASN A 136 -9.59 -10.54 -23.53
N LYS A 137 -10.90 -10.34 -23.33
CA LYS A 137 -11.59 -10.38 -22.05
C LYS A 137 -11.35 -11.74 -21.39
N ILE A 138 -10.52 -11.78 -20.35
CA ILE A 138 -10.39 -12.97 -19.49
C ILE A 138 -11.57 -12.92 -18.53
N SER A 139 -12.36 -14.00 -18.46
CA SER A 139 -13.46 -14.11 -17.49
C SER A 139 -12.95 -13.89 -16.07
N THR A 140 -13.72 -13.20 -15.23
CA THR A 140 -13.40 -13.00 -13.81
C THR A 140 -12.94 -14.31 -13.19
N PRO A 141 -11.69 -14.42 -12.72
CA PRO A 141 -11.19 -15.66 -12.19
C PRO A 141 -12.00 -16.10 -10.97
N LYS A 142 -12.37 -17.38 -10.91
CA LYS A 142 -13.18 -17.98 -9.83
C LYS A 142 -12.65 -17.68 -8.41
N TYR A 143 -11.34 -17.48 -8.27
CA TYR A 143 -10.68 -17.25 -6.99
C TYR A 143 -10.88 -15.84 -6.44
N LEU A 144 -11.02 -14.83 -7.31
CA LEU A 144 -11.11 -13.45 -6.86
C LEU A 144 -12.43 -13.14 -6.15
N TYR A 145 -13.52 -13.81 -6.51
CA TYR A 145 -14.83 -13.61 -5.87
C TYR A 145 -14.79 -13.75 -4.34
N LYS A 146 -13.99 -14.69 -3.81
CA LYS A 146 -13.82 -14.91 -2.37
C LYS A 146 -13.21 -13.69 -1.66
N SER A 147 -12.44 -12.87 -2.38
CA SER A 147 -11.78 -11.66 -1.88
C SER A 147 -12.56 -10.38 -2.15
N SER A 148 -13.76 -10.45 -2.74
CA SER A 148 -14.53 -9.24 -3.10
C SER A 148 -14.99 -8.45 -1.87
N MET A 149 -14.99 -7.12 -2.01
CA MET A 149 -15.43 -6.17 -1.00
C MET A 149 -16.88 -5.75 -1.22
N GLN A 150 -17.55 -5.34 -0.16
CA GLN A 150 -18.88 -4.71 -0.26
C GLN A 150 -18.75 -3.21 -0.52
N VAL A 151 -19.78 -2.64 -1.13
CA VAL A 151 -19.88 -1.19 -1.38
C VAL A 151 -21.13 -0.66 -0.69
N ASN A 152 -20.96 0.38 0.11
CA ASN A 152 -22.06 1.14 0.68
C ASN A 152 -22.42 2.31 -0.25
N SER A 153 -23.16 2.03 -1.32
CA SER A 153 -23.79 3.03 -2.19
C SER A 153 -25.14 2.53 -2.69
N ASP A 154 -26.09 3.44 -2.97
CA ASP A 154 -27.46 3.09 -3.41
C ASP A 154 -27.50 2.21 -4.67
N LEU A 155 -26.43 2.25 -5.48
CA LEU A 155 -26.27 1.47 -6.71
C LEU A 155 -25.25 0.32 -6.59
N GLY A 156 -24.50 0.24 -5.49
CA GLY A 156 -23.38 -0.70 -5.31
C GLY A 156 -22.16 -0.46 -6.22
N ILE A 157 -22.22 0.55 -7.10
CA ILE A 157 -21.15 0.92 -8.04
C ILE A 157 -20.67 2.34 -7.66
N LEU A 158 -19.36 2.51 -7.57
CA LEU A 158 -18.70 3.81 -7.38
C LEU A 158 -18.50 4.50 -8.73
N ASP A 159 -18.35 5.83 -8.71
CA ASP A 159 -17.98 6.58 -9.90
C ASP A 159 -16.71 5.99 -10.57
N GLU A 160 -16.59 6.13 -11.89
CA GLU A 160 -15.45 5.58 -12.63
C GLU A 160 -14.11 6.13 -12.15
N ASN A 161 -14.10 7.35 -11.61
CA ASN A 161 -12.93 8.00 -11.03
C ASN A 161 -12.70 7.64 -9.56
N SER A 162 -13.61 6.89 -8.94
CA SER A 162 -13.55 6.56 -7.51
C SER A 162 -12.76 5.32 -7.15
N SER A 163 -12.12 4.69 -8.13
CA SER A 163 -11.31 3.49 -7.91
C SER A 163 -10.28 3.32 -9.01
N LEU A 164 -9.27 2.50 -8.74
CA LEU A 164 -8.36 2.01 -9.76
C LEU A 164 -9.11 1.10 -10.74
N GLN A 165 -9.37 1.60 -11.95
CA GLN A 165 -10.00 0.83 -13.03
C GLN A 165 -9.02 -0.20 -13.58
N THR A 166 -9.43 -1.47 -13.57
CA THR A 166 -8.62 -2.59 -14.06
C THR A 166 -9.31 -3.27 -15.23
N HIS A 167 -8.52 -3.61 -16.25
CA HIS A 167 -8.99 -4.31 -17.44
C HIS A 167 -8.48 -5.76 -17.53
N LYS A 168 -7.35 -6.07 -16.87
CA LYS A 168 -6.79 -7.41 -16.84
C LYS A 168 -6.16 -7.72 -15.49
N VAL A 169 -6.23 -8.98 -15.08
CA VAL A 169 -5.57 -9.53 -13.90
C VAL A 169 -4.62 -10.65 -14.31
N PHE A 170 -3.48 -10.78 -13.64
CA PHE A 170 -2.56 -11.92 -13.76
C PHE A 170 -2.47 -12.60 -12.41
N LEU A 171 -3.05 -13.79 -12.33
CA LEU A 171 -3.09 -14.55 -11.09
C LEU A 171 -1.90 -15.51 -10.96
N PRO A 172 -1.54 -15.87 -9.72
CA PRO A 172 -0.72 -17.04 -9.46
C PRO A 172 -1.32 -18.32 -10.06
N PRO A 173 -0.52 -19.39 -10.19
CA PRO A 173 -1.00 -20.73 -10.52
C PRO A 173 -2.22 -21.16 -9.69
N ASP A 174 -3.08 -21.97 -10.31
CA ASP A 174 -4.33 -22.48 -9.73
C ASP A 174 -4.18 -23.06 -8.30
N PRO A 175 -3.19 -23.94 -8.01
CA PRO A 175 -3.02 -24.48 -6.66
C PRO A 175 -2.73 -23.39 -5.61
N ILE A 176 -1.90 -22.39 -5.95
CA ILE A 176 -1.58 -21.28 -5.05
C ILE A 176 -2.84 -20.45 -4.79
N CYS A 177 -3.63 -20.18 -5.83
CA CYS A 177 -4.88 -19.43 -5.70
C CYS A 177 -5.93 -20.16 -4.84
N GLU A 178 -6.03 -21.49 -4.92
CA GLU A 178 -7.00 -22.27 -4.16
C GLU A 178 -6.69 -22.27 -2.66
N TYR A 179 -5.41 -22.34 -2.29
CA TYR A 179 -4.97 -22.48 -0.90
C TYR A 179 -4.46 -21.18 -0.24
N ALA A 180 -4.39 -20.07 -0.99
CA ALA A 180 -4.18 -18.76 -0.39
C ALA A 180 -5.35 -18.40 0.55
N ALA A 181 -5.02 -17.92 1.74
CA ALA A 181 -6.02 -17.37 2.66
C ALA A 181 -6.64 -16.06 2.14
N GLY A 182 -5.97 -15.43 1.17
CA GLY A 182 -6.42 -14.22 0.51
C GLY A 182 -5.52 -13.84 -0.66
N LEU A 183 -6.14 -13.25 -1.67
CA LEU A 183 -5.47 -12.65 -2.81
C LEU A 183 -5.67 -11.14 -2.76
N GLY A 184 -4.62 -10.37 -2.96
CA GLY A 184 -4.71 -8.92 -3.05
C GLY A 184 -3.77 -8.37 -4.10
N PHE A 185 -4.15 -7.27 -4.75
CA PHE A 185 -3.33 -6.72 -5.82
C PHE A 185 -2.18 -5.85 -5.30
N LYS A 186 -1.14 -5.69 -6.12
CA LYS A 186 -0.15 -4.62 -5.95
C LYS A 186 -0.24 -3.64 -7.11
N TYR A 187 -0.25 -2.36 -6.79
CA TYR A 187 -0.20 -1.28 -7.76
C TYR A 187 0.42 -0.03 -7.12
N ASN A 188 1.31 0.65 -7.83
CA ASN A 188 1.94 1.87 -7.35
C ASN A 188 1.38 3.08 -8.09
N VAL A 189 0.99 4.10 -7.34
CA VAL A 189 0.59 5.41 -7.87
C VAL A 189 1.71 6.40 -7.62
N TYR A 190 2.13 7.07 -8.69
CA TYR A 190 3.20 8.06 -8.64
C TYR A 190 2.61 9.46 -8.76
N ASP A 191 2.97 10.34 -7.83
CA ASP A 191 2.69 11.77 -7.95
C ASP A 191 3.50 12.40 -9.10
N LYS A 192 3.21 13.65 -9.45
CA LYS A 192 3.89 14.35 -10.55
C LYS A 192 5.41 14.46 -10.36
N ASP A 193 5.90 14.37 -9.13
CA ASP A 193 7.34 14.36 -8.80
C ASP A 193 7.93 12.94 -8.73
N ARG A 194 7.16 11.93 -9.16
CA ARG A 194 7.51 10.50 -9.16
C ARG A 194 7.71 9.89 -7.78
N LYS A 195 7.24 10.54 -6.71
CA LYS A 195 7.21 9.95 -5.39
C LYS A 195 5.92 9.17 -5.17
N ILE A 196 6.01 8.10 -4.39
CA ILE A 196 4.85 7.35 -3.92
C ILE A 196 4.41 7.96 -2.59
N ARG A 197 3.18 8.47 -2.54
CA ARG A 197 2.53 8.98 -1.33
C ARG A 197 1.20 8.32 -1.02
N TRP A 198 0.67 7.58 -1.99
CA TRP A 198 -0.68 7.05 -2.00
C TRP A 198 -0.64 5.54 -2.21
N GLU A 199 -1.54 4.85 -1.53
CA GLU A 199 -1.80 3.42 -1.75
C GLU A 199 -3.25 3.20 -2.17
N PRO A 200 -3.53 2.72 -3.39
CA PRO A 200 -4.87 2.24 -3.75
C PRO A 200 -5.26 1.10 -2.81
N LEU A 201 -6.39 1.23 -2.11
CA LEU A 201 -6.87 0.18 -1.22
C LEU A 201 -7.75 -0.84 -1.92
N PHE A 202 -8.38 -0.45 -3.03
CA PHE A 202 -9.23 -1.32 -3.82
C PHE A 202 -9.14 -0.98 -5.31
N ALA A 203 -9.43 -1.97 -6.14
CA ALA A 203 -9.49 -1.84 -7.59
C ALA A 203 -10.81 -2.42 -8.09
N TYR A 204 -11.39 -1.78 -9.11
CA TYR A 204 -12.57 -2.26 -9.79
C TYR A 204 -12.18 -3.18 -10.95
N TYR A 205 -12.77 -4.37 -11.00
CA TYR A 205 -12.59 -5.32 -12.09
C TYR A 205 -13.86 -6.15 -12.30
N GLU A 206 -14.42 -6.13 -13.53
CA GLU A 206 -15.59 -6.92 -13.95
C GLU A 206 -16.79 -6.85 -12.97
N GLY A 207 -17.12 -5.66 -12.45
CA GLY A 207 -18.30 -5.43 -11.60
C GLY A 207 -18.07 -5.61 -10.09
N TYR A 208 -16.86 -5.97 -9.67
CA TYR A 208 -16.51 -6.16 -8.27
C TYR A 208 -15.32 -5.31 -7.86
N TYR A 209 -15.20 -5.08 -6.56
CA TYR A 209 -14.07 -4.40 -5.95
C TYR A 209 -13.21 -5.41 -5.20
N TYR A 210 -11.91 -5.38 -5.47
CA TYR A 210 -10.94 -6.27 -4.86
C TYR A 210 -9.95 -5.47 -4.02
N PRO A 211 -9.48 -6.00 -2.89
CA PRO A 211 -8.56 -5.30 -1.99
C PRO A 211 -7.13 -5.32 -2.50
N SER A 212 -6.36 -4.30 -2.12
CA SER A 212 -4.91 -4.34 -2.26
C SER A 212 -4.31 -5.41 -1.35
N LEU A 213 -3.10 -5.84 -1.66
CA LEU A 213 -2.37 -6.86 -0.92
C LEU A 213 -2.23 -6.49 0.56
N ALA A 214 -1.88 -5.25 0.84
CA ALA A 214 -1.72 -4.75 2.21
C ALA A 214 -3.08 -4.68 2.95
N LEU A 215 -4.16 -4.30 2.26
CA LEU A 215 -5.50 -4.31 2.87
C LEU A 215 -5.93 -5.74 3.19
N MET A 216 -5.76 -6.68 2.26
CA MET A 216 -6.13 -8.09 2.45
C MET A 216 -5.31 -8.75 3.58
N ALA A 217 -4.01 -8.49 3.66
CA ALA A 217 -3.16 -8.98 4.74
C ALA A 217 -3.51 -8.37 6.09
N SER A 218 -3.83 -7.07 6.13
CA SER A 218 -4.31 -6.42 7.35
C SER A 218 -5.66 -6.99 7.81
N ALA A 219 -6.58 -7.26 6.89
CA ALA A 219 -7.86 -7.88 7.18
C ALA A 219 -7.69 -9.28 7.78
N ASN A 220 -6.87 -10.12 7.15
CA ASN A 220 -6.54 -11.45 7.67
C ASN A 220 -5.91 -11.37 9.07
N TYR A 221 -4.95 -10.46 9.27
CA TYR A 221 -4.30 -10.24 10.58
C TYR A 221 -5.29 -9.80 11.66
N LEU A 222 -6.31 -9.01 11.30
CA LEU A 222 -7.36 -8.58 12.21
C LEU A 222 -8.49 -9.61 12.39
N GLY A 223 -8.47 -10.71 11.65
CA GLY A 223 -9.53 -11.73 11.65
C GLY A 223 -10.81 -11.26 10.95
N ILE A 224 -10.68 -10.36 9.98
CA ILE A 224 -11.79 -9.76 9.23
C ILE A 224 -11.86 -10.42 7.86
N GLN A 225 -13.05 -10.91 7.51
CA GLN A 225 -13.31 -11.51 6.21
C GLN A 225 -13.46 -10.43 5.12
N PRO A 226 -13.12 -10.71 3.85
CA PRO A 226 -13.24 -9.74 2.77
C PRO A 226 -14.64 -9.17 2.59
N SER A 227 -15.66 -9.99 2.76
CA SER A 227 -17.06 -9.59 2.69
C SER A 227 -17.48 -8.59 3.78
N SER A 228 -16.70 -8.45 4.85
CA SER A 228 -16.92 -7.44 5.91
C SER A 228 -16.14 -6.15 5.68
N MET A 229 -15.32 -6.08 4.61
CA MET A 229 -14.69 -4.85 4.18
C MET A 229 -15.68 -4.07 3.32
N VAL A 230 -16.01 -2.85 3.76
CA VAL A 230 -17.05 -2.04 3.14
C VAL A 230 -16.44 -0.75 2.62
N ILE A 231 -16.57 -0.50 1.32
CA ILE A 231 -16.16 0.75 0.70
C ILE A 231 -17.25 1.80 0.96
N ASP A 232 -16.85 2.92 1.54
CA ASP A 232 -17.72 4.04 1.88
C ASP A 232 -17.47 5.16 0.86
N GLY A 233 -18.24 5.14 -0.24
CA GLY A 233 -17.95 5.79 -1.53
C GLY A 233 -17.24 7.14 -1.47
N GLY A 234 -15.93 7.13 -1.74
CA GLY A 234 -15.07 8.32 -1.79
C GLY A 234 -14.63 8.89 -0.44
N SER A 235 -15.07 8.30 0.69
CA SER A 235 -14.72 8.75 2.05
C SER A 235 -13.78 7.80 2.80
N GLY A 236 -13.69 6.54 2.37
CA GLY A 236 -12.80 5.56 2.99
C GLY A 236 -13.20 4.10 2.78
N VAL A 237 -12.49 3.23 3.48
CA VAL A 237 -12.79 1.80 3.60
C VAL A 237 -13.03 1.47 5.08
N ASN A 238 -14.18 0.88 5.38
CA ASN A 238 -14.46 0.33 6.70
C ASN A 238 -13.92 -1.09 6.79
N LEU A 239 -12.95 -1.29 7.67
CA LEU A 239 -12.34 -2.58 7.99
C LEU A 239 -12.78 -2.97 9.40
N GLY A 240 -13.92 -3.67 9.50
CA GLY A 240 -14.58 -3.95 10.78
C GLY A 240 -15.02 -2.65 11.46
N ASN A 241 -14.45 -2.33 12.62
CA ASN A 241 -14.74 -1.08 13.35
C ASN A 241 -13.78 0.07 13.02
N LYS A 242 -12.78 -0.16 12.15
CA LYS A 242 -11.80 0.86 11.75
C LYS A 242 -12.27 1.51 10.44
N LYS A 243 -12.27 2.84 10.38
CA LYS A 243 -12.42 3.58 9.13
C LYS A 243 -11.04 4.00 8.63
N ILE A 244 -10.67 3.51 7.46
CA ILE A 244 -9.44 3.86 6.75
C ILE A 244 -9.77 5.05 5.83
N PRO A 245 -9.19 6.24 6.05
CA PRO A 245 -9.47 7.40 5.20
C PRO A 245 -8.85 7.20 3.82
N THR A 246 -9.61 7.51 2.78
CA THR A 246 -9.11 7.54 1.39
C THR A 246 -9.44 8.87 0.74
N ASN A 247 -8.74 9.21 -0.34
CA ASN A 247 -9.19 10.23 -1.26
C ASN A 247 -10.39 9.73 -2.10
N GLU A 248 -10.85 10.59 -3.00
CA GLU A 248 -11.97 10.29 -3.90
C GLU A 248 -11.73 9.06 -4.79
N ARG A 249 -10.47 8.67 -5.03
CA ARG A 249 -10.04 7.53 -5.87
C ARG A 249 -9.87 6.22 -5.09
N GLY A 250 -10.17 6.20 -3.80
CA GLY A 250 -9.96 5.02 -2.95
C GLY A 250 -8.51 4.80 -2.53
N GLU A 251 -7.68 5.83 -2.59
CA GLU A 251 -6.26 5.76 -2.22
C GLU A 251 -6.05 6.29 -0.80
N MET A 252 -5.34 5.52 0.03
CA MET A 252 -4.93 5.91 1.36
C MET A 252 -3.63 6.71 1.30
N PHE A 253 -3.56 7.84 2.00
CA PHE A 253 -2.29 8.56 2.15
C PHE A 253 -1.38 7.80 3.12
N ILE A 254 -0.18 7.43 2.66
CA ILE A 254 0.74 6.61 3.42
C ILE A 254 1.46 7.49 4.44
N ASN A 255 1.28 7.20 5.72
CA ASN A 255 2.08 7.75 6.80
C ASN A 255 3.38 6.97 6.92
N TYR A 256 4.43 7.46 6.27
CA TYR A 256 5.74 6.81 6.26
C TYR A 256 6.51 6.99 7.57
N ASN A 257 7.13 5.89 7.98
CA ASN A 257 8.09 5.83 9.06
C ASN A 257 9.48 6.23 8.57
N LYS A 258 10.44 6.42 9.49
CA LYS A 258 11.84 6.65 9.10
C LYS A 258 12.40 5.43 8.37
N ALA A 259 12.92 5.65 7.17
CA ALA A 259 13.47 4.59 6.33
C ALA A 259 14.57 3.78 7.03
N GLY A 260 14.53 2.45 6.86
CA GLY A 260 15.55 1.49 7.28
C GLY A 260 15.61 1.19 8.79
N LYS A 261 14.77 1.80 9.63
CA LYS A 261 14.85 1.65 11.10
C LYS A 261 13.55 1.20 11.77
N SER A 262 12.46 1.11 11.02
CA SER A 262 11.12 1.10 11.61
C SER A 262 10.51 -0.27 11.82
N PHE A 263 11.08 -1.31 11.20
CA PHE A 263 10.56 -2.68 11.25
C PHE A 263 11.66 -3.66 11.62
N SER A 264 11.31 -4.67 12.41
CA SER A 264 12.23 -5.77 12.71
C SER A 264 12.46 -6.59 11.46
N ARG A 265 13.73 -6.87 11.14
CA ARG A 265 14.14 -7.67 9.98
C ARG A 265 14.91 -8.90 10.41
N VAL A 266 14.79 -9.98 9.64
CA VAL A 266 15.55 -11.22 9.82
C VAL A 266 15.81 -11.84 8.45
N SER A 267 17.04 -12.28 8.19
CA SER A 267 17.38 -13.00 6.97
C SER A 267 16.66 -14.34 6.93
N ALA A 268 16.09 -14.71 5.79
CA ALA A 268 15.46 -16.01 5.60
C ALA A 268 16.43 -17.17 5.87
N SER A 269 17.73 -17.01 5.60
CA SER A 269 18.77 -17.98 5.98
C SER A 269 18.89 -18.20 7.48
N ASP A 270 18.66 -17.19 8.31
CA ASP A 270 18.67 -17.36 9.77
C ASP A 270 17.46 -18.14 10.27
N ILE A 271 16.34 -18.08 9.57
CA ILE A 271 15.18 -18.91 9.87
C ILE A 271 15.41 -20.35 9.40
N LEU A 272 15.84 -20.53 8.14
CA LEU A 272 16.08 -21.84 7.53
C LEU A 272 17.16 -22.66 8.26
N ASN A 273 18.20 -21.99 8.78
CA ASN A 273 19.27 -22.64 9.54
C ASN A 273 19.03 -22.63 11.06
N GLU A 274 17.83 -22.31 11.52
CA GLU A 274 17.47 -22.27 12.95
C GLU A 274 18.34 -21.33 13.81
N ARG A 275 18.94 -20.30 13.21
CA ARG A 275 19.74 -19.26 13.89
C ARG A 275 18.89 -18.15 14.48
N TYR A 276 17.60 -18.11 14.16
CA TYR A 276 16.62 -17.18 14.70
C TYR A 276 15.60 -17.89 15.60
N ASN A 277 15.31 -17.30 16.77
CA ASN A 277 14.29 -17.84 17.66
C ASN A 277 12.88 -17.61 17.09
N ALA A 278 12.26 -18.67 16.56
CA ALA A 278 10.93 -18.65 15.97
C ALA A 278 9.84 -18.09 16.90
N ALA A 279 10.01 -18.16 18.23
CA ALA A 279 9.08 -17.55 19.20
C ALA A 279 8.92 -16.03 19.00
N ASN A 280 9.90 -15.36 18.39
CA ASN A 280 9.83 -13.94 18.05
C ASN A 280 8.89 -13.63 16.86
N ILE A 281 8.39 -14.64 16.13
CA ILE A 281 7.42 -14.49 15.03
C ILE A 281 5.97 -14.59 15.55
N LYS A 282 5.78 -15.19 16.73
CA LYS A 282 4.47 -15.55 17.26
C LYS A 282 3.51 -14.36 17.29
N GLY A 283 2.36 -14.54 16.64
CA GLY A 283 1.28 -13.55 16.60
C GLY A 283 1.57 -12.30 15.76
N LYS A 284 2.71 -12.26 15.04
CA LYS A 284 3.06 -11.16 14.13
C LYS A 284 2.50 -11.37 12.72
N LEU A 285 2.47 -10.30 11.95
CA LEU A 285 2.37 -10.35 10.49
C LEU A 285 3.80 -10.47 9.94
N ALA A 286 4.11 -11.62 9.35
CA ALA A 286 5.40 -11.89 8.74
C ALA A 286 5.34 -11.58 7.25
N ILE A 287 6.23 -10.71 6.75
CA ILE A 287 6.34 -10.40 5.32
C ILE A 287 7.56 -11.14 4.80
N ILE A 288 7.37 -12.05 3.83
CA ILE A 288 8.46 -12.74 3.14
C ILE A 288 8.65 -12.06 1.78
N SER A 289 9.86 -11.59 1.49
CA SER A 289 10.15 -10.87 0.23
C SER A 289 11.62 -10.96 -0.17
N VAL A 290 11.92 -10.67 -1.45
CA VAL A 290 13.30 -10.49 -1.90
C VAL A 290 13.78 -9.07 -1.62
N SER A 291 14.89 -8.96 -0.89
CA SER A 291 15.47 -7.67 -0.47
C SER A 291 16.97 -7.55 -0.75
N SER A 292 17.51 -8.41 -1.62
CA SER A 292 18.88 -8.28 -2.16
C SER A 292 19.06 -6.95 -2.88
N GLU A 293 20.24 -6.33 -2.73
CA GLU A 293 20.55 -5.00 -3.28
C GLU A 293 20.28 -4.89 -4.78
N PHE A 294 20.52 -5.96 -5.54
CA PHE A 294 20.43 -5.97 -7.00
C PHE A 294 19.09 -6.43 -7.56
N ILE A 295 18.18 -6.94 -6.72
CA ILE A 295 16.93 -7.56 -7.16
C ILE A 295 15.71 -6.75 -6.71
N THR A 296 15.79 -6.14 -5.52
CA THR A 296 14.64 -5.45 -4.94
C THR A 296 14.33 -4.13 -5.65
N ASP A 297 13.06 -3.78 -5.72
CA ASP A 297 12.62 -2.49 -6.22
C ASP A 297 12.83 -1.40 -5.17
N TYR A 298 13.27 -0.23 -5.64
CA TYR A 298 13.40 0.97 -4.83
C TYR A 298 12.46 2.07 -5.33
N TYR A 299 11.83 2.76 -4.39
CA TYR A 299 10.92 3.85 -4.66
C TYR A 299 11.35 5.14 -3.99
N ALA A 300 11.14 6.25 -4.71
CA ALA A 300 11.20 7.57 -4.13
C ALA A 300 9.93 7.84 -3.31
N THR A 301 10.10 8.36 -2.10
CA THR A 301 9.04 8.63 -1.13
C THR A 301 9.30 9.97 -0.43
N PRO A 302 8.36 10.48 0.38
CA PRO A 302 8.60 11.66 1.21
C PRO A 302 9.80 11.53 2.16
N VAL A 303 10.13 10.32 2.62
CA VAL A 303 11.14 10.06 3.66
C VAL A 303 12.49 9.57 3.13
N SER A 304 12.53 9.01 1.92
CA SER A 304 13.73 8.46 1.29
C SER A 304 13.55 8.38 -0.22
N ASP A 305 14.59 8.68 -1.00
CA ASP A 305 14.59 8.49 -2.45
C ASP A 305 14.82 7.02 -2.87
N ASN A 306 15.29 6.18 -1.94
CA ASN A 306 15.60 4.76 -2.17
C ASN A 306 14.96 3.88 -1.07
N LEU A 307 13.63 3.97 -0.90
CA LEU A 307 12.91 3.07 0.03
C LEU A 307 12.64 1.72 -0.66
N GLN A 308 12.95 0.61 -0.01
CA GLN A 308 12.63 -0.72 -0.54
C GLN A 308 11.11 -0.92 -0.68
N ALA A 309 10.68 -1.62 -1.73
CA ALA A 309 9.27 -1.91 -1.98
C ALA A 309 8.58 -2.61 -0.80
N THR A 310 9.24 -3.59 -0.18
CA THR A 310 8.70 -4.30 0.99
C THR A 310 8.54 -3.38 2.19
N GLU A 311 9.45 -2.42 2.38
CA GLU A 311 9.35 -1.45 3.47
C GLU A 311 8.17 -0.49 3.23
N LYS A 312 7.88 -0.10 1.98
CA LYS A 312 6.65 0.61 1.65
C LYS A 312 5.41 -0.21 2.02
N THR A 313 5.37 -1.50 1.67
CA THR A 313 4.26 -2.40 2.05
C THR A 313 4.11 -2.48 3.58
N ALA A 314 5.22 -2.59 4.32
CA ALA A 314 5.23 -2.61 5.78
C ALA A 314 4.64 -1.32 6.40
N ASN A 315 4.93 -0.14 5.81
CA ASN A 315 4.31 1.13 6.25
C ASN A 315 2.79 1.13 6.04
N VAL A 316 2.30 0.65 4.89
CA VAL A 316 0.86 0.55 4.63
C VAL A 316 0.18 -0.38 5.66
N LEU A 317 0.77 -1.55 5.91
CA LEU A 317 0.28 -2.50 6.91
C LEU A 317 0.27 -1.90 8.31
N GLU A 318 1.33 -1.18 8.70
CA GLU A 318 1.44 -0.49 9.98
C GLU A 318 0.28 0.50 10.14
N ASN A 319 0.06 1.34 9.14
CA ASN A 319 -0.98 2.36 9.16
C ASN A 319 -2.36 1.72 9.35
N ILE A 320 -2.67 0.65 8.60
CA ILE A 320 -3.97 -0.03 8.68
C ILE A 320 -4.15 -0.75 10.02
N ILE A 321 -3.19 -1.57 10.43
CA ILE A 321 -3.28 -2.40 11.63
C ILE A 321 -3.38 -1.52 12.89
N ASN A 322 -2.58 -0.46 12.96
CA ASN A 322 -2.54 0.42 14.14
C ASN A 322 -3.44 1.65 14.04
N SER A 323 -4.12 1.85 12.90
CA SER A 323 -4.90 3.06 12.62
C SER A 323 -4.08 4.35 12.68
N ASN A 324 -2.83 4.29 12.23
CA ASN A 324 -1.91 5.43 12.17
C ASN A 324 -2.07 6.18 10.84
N PHE A 325 -3.25 6.74 10.60
CA PHE A 325 -3.60 7.40 9.35
C PHE A 325 -3.33 8.91 9.38
N ILE A 326 -2.91 9.45 8.24
CA ILE A 326 -2.96 10.90 7.99
C ILE A 326 -4.31 11.22 7.37
N ASN A 327 -5.16 11.93 8.11
CA ASN A 327 -6.41 12.46 7.59
C ASN A 327 -6.12 13.67 6.70
N ARG A 328 -6.01 13.43 5.39
CA ARG A 328 -6.01 14.53 4.42
C ARG A 328 -7.44 15.03 4.20
N MET A 329 -7.62 16.34 4.21
CA MET A 329 -8.90 16.99 3.95
C MET A 329 -8.99 17.43 2.49
N ASP A 330 -8.64 16.54 1.55
CA ASP A 330 -8.61 16.88 0.12
C ASP A 330 -10.02 17.18 -0.44
N SER A 331 -11.07 16.82 0.30
CA SER A 331 -12.48 17.08 -0.03
C SER A 331 -13.03 18.43 0.47
N ALA A 332 -12.21 19.28 1.08
CA ALA A 332 -12.65 20.59 1.59
C ALA A 332 -11.83 21.77 1.03
N PRO A 333 -11.80 22.00 -0.31
CA PRO A 333 -11.04 23.10 -0.93
C PRO A 333 -11.41 24.49 -0.35
N GLY A 334 -12.62 24.64 0.21
CA GLY A 334 -13.06 25.86 0.88
C GLY A 334 -12.29 26.20 2.15
N ARG A 335 -11.74 25.23 2.89
CA ARG A 335 -10.99 25.49 4.14
C ARG A 335 -9.59 26.03 3.86
N ASP A 336 -8.87 25.43 2.92
CA ASP A 336 -7.55 25.90 2.51
C ASP A 336 -7.64 27.26 1.84
N THR A 337 -8.67 27.45 1.01
CA THR A 337 -9.02 28.76 0.45
C THR A 337 -9.31 29.78 1.55
N LEU A 338 -10.08 29.42 2.58
CA LEU A 338 -10.37 30.29 3.72
C LEU A 338 -9.10 30.61 4.53
N ALA A 339 -8.23 29.63 4.77
CA ALA A 339 -6.96 29.84 5.46
C ALA A 339 -6.04 30.78 4.68
N LEU A 340 -5.94 30.60 3.35
CA LEU A 340 -5.20 31.50 2.47
C LEU A 340 -5.79 32.92 2.47
N LEU A 341 -7.12 33.06 2.46
CA LEU A 341 -7.78 34.37 2.59
C LEU A 341 -7.52 35.04 3.94
N ILE A 342 -7.54 34.27 5.04
CA ILE A 342 -7.23 34.78 6.39
C ILE A 342 -5.76 35.22 6.47
N LEU A 343 -4.82 34.41 5.99
CA LEU A 343 -3.41 34.77 5.91
C LEU A 343 -3.19 36.03 5.06
N GLY A 344 -3.83 36.10 3.89
CA GLY A 344 -3.81 37.27 3.03
C GLY A 344 -4.34 38.53 3.72
N ALA A 345 -5.45 38.41 4.46
CA ALA A 345 -6.00 39.51 5.25
C ALA A 345 -5.05 39.93 6.38
N LEU A 346 -4.48 38.97 7.13
CA LEU A 346 -3.51 39.25 8.19
C LEU A 346 -2.27 39.98 7.65
N PHE A 347 -1.73 39.55 6.50
CA PHE A 347 -0.62 40.24 5.85
C PHE A 347 -1.00 41.65 5.41
N ALA A 348 -2.22 41.86 4.92
CA ALA A 348 -2.72 43.20 4.56
C ALA A 348 -2.82 44.14 5.77
N PHE A 349 -3.06 43.61 6.98
CA PHE A 349 -3.09 44.40 8.22
C PHE A 349 -1.72 44.63 8.85
N ILE A 350 -0.78 43.70 8.68
CA ILE A 350 0.56 43.76 9.30
C ILE A 350 1.57 44.52 8.42
N LEU A 351 1.45 44.43 7.10
CA LEU A 351 2.33 45.14 6.17
C LEU A 351 1.76 46.54 5.88
N PRO A 352 2.51 47.64 6.15
CA PRO A 352 2.04 49.01 5.97
C PRO A 352 1.73 49.42 4.52
#